data_AF-A0A925E5R1-F1
#
_entry.id   AF-A0A925E5R1-F1
#
_cell.length_a   1.000
_cell.length_b   1.000
_cell.length_c   1.000
_cell.angle_alpha   90.00
_cell.angle_beta   90.00
_cell.angle_gamma   90.00
#
_symmetry.space_group_name_H-M   'P 1'
#
loop_
_entity.id
_entity.type
_entity.pdbx_description
1 polymer ?
#
loop_
_entity_poly.entity_id
_entity_poly.type
_entity_poly.pdbx_seq_one_letter_code
_entity_poly.pdbx_strand_id
1 'polypeptide(L)'
;MNQPLNGASGVLDCESLRALIPAYSMNMTDPEEVRFIESSLASCPEAAAELAEYQRLAESFLDSAPQVQAPPHLAYRLIEQANATKAVAVRPQSAPIMHKRRSFPRVVFVAWGIAAALLIVMAGWVMNQTQLRGELASEVALQNDVIALLSSG
;
A
#
# COMPACT_ATOMS: atom_id res chain seq x y z
N MET A 1 -13.99 28.56 20.99
CA MET A 1 -14.77 27.47 20.36
C MET A 1 -13.77 26.46 19.85
N ASN A 2 -13.53 25.39 20.62
CA ASN A 2 -12.49 24.41 20.33
C ASN A 2 -13.16 23.15 19.79
N GLN A 3 -12.99 22.88 18.49
CA GLN A 3 -13.50 21.69 17.82
C GLN A 3 -12.41 20.59 17.85
N PRO A 4 -12.71 19.34 18.23
CA PRO A 4 -11.72 18.27 18.24
C PRO A 4 -11.56 17.65 16.84
N LEU A 5 -10.36 17.74 16.26
CA LEU A 5 -9.98 17.19 14.94
C LEU A 5 -9.68 15.67 14.94
N ASN A 6 -10.19 14.89 15.91
CA ASN A 6 -9.84 13.47 16.03
C ASN A 6 -10.70 12.52 15.18
N GLY A 7 -11.83 12.97 14.62
CA GLY A 7 -12.72 12.11 13.82
C GLY A 7 -12.27 11.90 12.37
N ALA A 8 -11.51 12.85 11.79
CA ALA A 8 -11.19 12.83 10.36
C ALA A 8 -10.09 11.81 10.01
N SER A 9 -9.09 11.62 10.88
CA SER A 9 -7.98 10.70 10.62
C SER A 9 -8.44 9.23 10.57
N GLY A 10 -9.28 8.80 11.51
CA GLY A 10 -9.78 7.42 11.53
C GLY A 10 -10.68 7.07 10.34
N VAL A 11 -11.43 8.04 9.80
CA VAL A 11 -12.28 7.82 8.61
C VAL A 11 -11.42 7.71 7.34
N LEU A 12 -10.40 8.57 7.19
CA LEU A 12 -9.46 8.51 6.06
C LEU A 12 -8.63 7.21 6.07
N ASP A 13 -8.26 6.73 7.26
CA ASP A 13 -7.53 5.47 7.41
C ASP A 13 -8.42 4.26 7.07
N CYS A 14 -9.71 4.30 7.45
CA CYS A 14 -10.68 3.24 7.15
C CYS A 14 -11.06 3.22 5.65
N GLU A 15 -11.17 4.38 4.98
CA GLU A 15 -11.34 4.43 3.53
C GLU A 15 -10.12 3.87 2.78
N SER A 16 -8.91 4.27 3.19
CA SER A 16 -7.66 3.76 2.61
C SER A 16 -7.51 2.25 2.81
N LEU A 17 -7.90 1.75 3.99
CA LEU A 17 -7.94 0.33 4.29
C LEU A 17 -8.91 -0.42 3.37
N ARG A 18 -10.13 0.10 3.19
CA ARG A 18 -11.14 -0.48 2.30
C ARG A 18 -10.67 -0.57 0.85
N ALA A 19 -9.95 0.45 0.37
CA ALA A 19 -9.39 0.44 -0.98
C ALA A 19 -8.40 -0.71 -1.22
N LEU A 20 -7.75 -1.23 -0.16
CA LEU A 20 -6.80 -2.34 -0.25
C LEU A 20 -7.47 -3.72 -0.12
N ILE A 21 -8.68 -3.81 0.41
CA ILE A 21 -9.37 -5.09 0.66
C ILE A 21 -9.50 -5.97 -0.59
N PRO A 22 -9.88 -5.46 -1.78
CA PRO A 22 -9.98 -6.30 -2.97
C PRO A 22 -8.64 -6.93 -3.34
N ALA A 23 -7.56 -6.15 -3.34
CA ALA A 23 -6.21 -6.64 -3.64
C ALA A 23 -5.73 -7.65 -2.59
N TYR A 24 -6.00 -7.40 -1.31
CA TYR A 24 -5.64 -8.29 -0.22
C TYR A 24 -6.36 -9.64 -0.32
N SER A 25 -7.65 -9.64 -0.64
CA SER A 25 -8.44 -10.86 -0.79
C SER A 25 -7.93 -11.78 -1.90
N MET A 26 -7.28 -11.20 -2.92
CA MET A 26 -6.67 -11.92 -4.05
C MET A 26 -5.16 -12.14 -3.87
N ASN A 27 -4.63 -11.84 -2.68
CA ASN A 27 -3.20 -11.95 -2.35
C ASN A 27 -2.29 -11.14 -3.31
N MET A 28 -2.78 -9.97 -3.76
CA MET A 28 -2.12 -9.03 -4.67
C MET A 28 -1.51 -7.82 -3.94
N THR A 29 -1.43 -7.85 -2.61
CA THR A 29 -0.83 -6.80 -1.78
C THR A 29 0.64 -7.05 -1.50
N ASP A 30 1.39 -5.97 -1.28
CA ASP A 30 2.77 -6.06 -0.83
C ASP A 30 2.90 -6.30 0.71
N PRO A 31 4.09 -6.68 1.22
CA PRO A 31 4.27 -6.98 2.64
C PRO A 31 4.04 -5.80 3.60
N GLU A 32 4.13 -4.56 3.14
CA GLU A 32 3.82 -3.36 3.93
C GLU A 32 2.32 -3.17 4.03
N GLU A 33 1.62 -3.30 2.91
CA GLU A 33 0.16 -3.25 2.84
C GLU A 33 -0.50 -4.34 3.70
N VAL A 34 -0.01 -5.58 3.64
CA VAL A 34 -0.50 -6.68 4.49
C VAL A 34 -0.41 -6.32 5.97
N ARG A 35 0.73 -5.79 6.41
CA ARG A 35 0.92 -5.38 7.81
C ARG A 35 -0.03 -4.25 8.19
N PHE A 36 -0.21 -3.26 7.31
CA PHE A 36 -1.14 -2.17 7.53
C PHE A 36 -2.58 -2.68 7.69
N ILE A 37 -3.02 -3.58 6.81
CA ILE A 37 -4.36 -4.18 6.84
C ILE A 37 -4.56 -4.96 8.13
N GLU A 38 -3.67 -5.92 8.44
CA GLU A 38 -3.80 -6.77 9.63
C GLU A 38 -3.81 -5.99 10.94
N SER A 39 -3.03 -4.91 11.03
CA SER A 39 -2.99 -4.05 12.22
C SER A 39 -4.18 -3.11 12.34
N SER A 40 -4.84 -2.77 11.23
CA SER A 40 -5.90 -1.75 11.18
C SER A 40 -7.31 -2.35 11.09
N LEU A 41 -7.44 -3.62 10.68
CA LEU A 41 -8.74 -4.27 10.43
C LEU A 41 -9.67 -4.28 11.65
N ALA A 42 -9.11 -4.44 12.86
CA ALA A 42 -9.89 -4.43 14.10
C ALA A 42 -10.55 -3.07 14.38
N SER A 43 -10.02 -1.99 13.81
CA SER A 43 -10.48 -0.61 14.05
C SER A 43 -11.54 -0.15 13.05
N CYS A 44 -11.82 -0.93 12.00
CA CYS A 44 -12.70 -0.57 10.88
C CYS A 44 -13.60 -1.79 10.55
N PRO A 45 -14.73 -1.97 11.27
CA PRO A 45 -15.60 -3.14 11.12
C PRO A 45 -16.23 -3.24 9.72
N GLU A 46 -16.39 -2.12 9.03
CA GLU A 46 -16.88 -2.08 7.65
C GLU A 46 -15.89 -2.75 6.69
N ALA A 47 -14.58 -2.48 6.83
CA ALA A 47 -13.55 -3.15 6.03
C ALA A 47 -13.46 -4.65 6.34
N ALA A 48 -13.65 -5.04 7.59
CA ALA A 48 -13.71 -6.46 7.97
C ALA A 48 -14.91 -7.18 7.34
N ALA A 49 -16.07 -6.53 7.29
CA ALA A 49 -17.25 -7.07 6.62
C ALA A 49 -17.03 -7.19 5.10
N GLU A 50 -16.48 -6.15 4.47
CA GLU A 50 -16.16 -6.15 3.04
C GLU A 50 -15.14 -7.24 2.68
N LEU A 51 -14.11 -7.45 3.52
CA LEU A 51 -13.16 -8.55 3.35
C LEU A 51 -13.84 -9.92 3.37
N ALA A 52 -14.79 -10.14 4.28
CA ALA A 52 -15.53 -11.38 4.36
C ALA A 52 -16.40 -11.61 3.10
N GLU A 53 -16.95 -10.55 2.49
CA GLU A 53 -17.67 -10.64 1.23
C GLU A 53 -16.75 -11.06 0.07
N TYR A 54 -15.59 -10.42 -0.06
CA TYR A 54 -14.60 -10.79 -1.06
C TYR A 54 -14.09 -12.23 -0.88
N GLN A 55 -13.90 -12.69 0.35
CA GLN A 55 -13.50 -14.07 0.64
C GLN A 55 -14.56 -15.08 0.20
N ARG A 56 -15.85 -14.82 0.48
CA ARG A 56 -16.93 -15.68 0.00
C ARG A 56 -16.99 -15.73 -1.53
N LEU A 57 -16.75 -14.59 -2.19
CA LEU A 57 -16.68 -14.53 -3.64
C LEU A 57 -15.50 -15.36 -4.17
N ALA A 58 -14.32 -15.24 -3.56
CA ALA A 58 -13.14 -16.04 -3.91
C ALA A 58 -13.39 -17.54 -3.73
N GLU A 59 -14.05 -17.95 -2.64
CA GLU A 59 -14.45 -19.34 -2.40
C GLU A 59 -15.39 -19.86 -3.50
N SER A 60 -16.32 -19.05 -3.99
CA SER A 60 -17.22 -19.45 -5.07
C SER A 60 -16.50 -19.78 -6.39
N PHE A 61 -15.28 -19.27 -6.59
CA PHE A 61 -14.48 -19.56 -7.77
C PHE A 61 -13.66 -20.84 -7.66
N LEU A 62 -13.47 -21.42 -6.47
CA LEU A 62 -12.60 -22.59 -6.29
C LEU A 62 -13.05 -23.80 -7.13
N ASP A 63 -14.36 -23.95 -7.31
CA ASP A 63 -14.95 -25.04 -8.10
C ASP A 63 -15.10 -24.72 -9.60
N SER A 64 -14.75 -23.50 -10.02
CA SER A 64 -14.86 -23.08 -11.43
C SER A 64 -13.73 -23.61 -12.30
N ALA A 65 -12.61 -23.99 -11.70
CA ALA A 65 -11.45 -24.53 -12.40
C ALA A 65 -11.61 -26.03 -12.69
N PRO A 66 -11.14 -26.53 -13.85
CA PRO A 66 -11.07 -27.96 -14.11
C PRO A 66 -10.23 -28.68 -13.06
N GLN A 67 -10.80 -29.74 -12.47
CA GLN A 67 -10.10 -30.57 -11.49
C GLN A 67 -8.96 -31.35 -12.18
N VAL A 68 -7.73 -31.19 -11.68
CA VAL A 68 -6.56 -31.92 -12.17
C VAL A 68 -6.20 -33.02 -11.17
N GLN A 69 -6.07 -34.25 -11.66
CA GLN A 69 -5.71 -35.37 -10.80
C GLN A 69 -4.26 -35.22 -10.30
N ALA A 70 -4.09 -35.18 -8.98
CA ALA A 70 -2.78 -35.08 -8.37
C ALA A 70 -1.97 -36.40 -8.55
N PRO A 71 -0.66 -36.32 -8.81
CA PRO A 71 0.21 -37.49 -8.82
C PRO A 71 0.12 -38.32 -7.52
N PRO A 72 0.03 -39.67 -7.59
CA PRO A 72 -0.27 -40.51 -6.43
C PRO A 72 0.79 -40.46 -5.32
N HIS A 73 2.04 -40.14 -5.67
CA HIS A 73 3.14 -40.03 -4.72
C HIS A 73 3.10 -38.73 -3.88
N LEU A 74 2.34 -37.71 -4.30
CA LEU A 74 2.24 -36.44 -3.54
C LEU A 74 1.53 -36.63 -2.21
N ALA A 75 0.50 -37.49 -2.16
CA ALA A 75 -0.23 -37.77 -0.92
C ALA A 75 0.71 -38.30 0.17
N TYR A 76 1.57 -39.27 -0.18
CA TYR A 76 2.55 -39.84 0.74
C TYR A 76 3.57 -38.79 1.21
N ARG A 77 4.11 -37.97 0.29
CA ARG A 77 5.06 -36.90 0.63
C ARG A 77 4.46 -35.86 1.57
N LEU A 78 3.20 -35.46 1.35
CA LEU A 78 2.51 -34.50 2.21
C LEU A 78 2.29 -35.04 3.62
N ILE A 79 1.86 -36.31 3.74
CA ILE A 79 1.68 -36.98 5.04
C ILE A 79 3.01 -37.09 5.78
N GLU A 80 4.08 -37.51 5.09
CA GLU A 80 5.42 -37.62 5.66
C GLU A 80 5.91 -36.26 6.18
N GLN A 81 5.78 -35.18 5.38
CA GLN A 81 6.19 -33.84 5.78
C GLN A 81 5.35 -33.27 6.94
N ALA A 82 4.03 -33.47 6.93
CA ALA A 82 3.15 -33.05 8.02
C ALA A 82 3.49 -33.78 9.33
N ASN A 83 3.85 -35.06 9.26
CA ASN A 83 4.28 -35.82 10.42
C ASN A 83 5.67 -35.43 10.90
N ALA A 84 6.60 -35.13 9.98
CA ALA A 84 7.93 -34.62 10.32
C ALA A 84 7.87 -33.24 11.01
N THR A 85 6.94 -32.37 10.61
CA THR A 85 6.72 -31.07 11.28
C THR A 85 6.11 -31.23 12.67
N LYS A 86 5.19 -32.19 12.86
CA LYS A 86 4.66 -32.53 14.20
C LYS A 86 5.72 -33.11 15.14
N ALA A 87 6.73 -33.79 14.59
CA ALA A 87 7.84 -34.34 15.36
C ALA A 87 8.89 -33.28 15.78
N VAL A 88 8.77 -32.03 15.33
CA VAL A 88 9.48 -30.90 15.92
C VAL A 88 8.80 -30.57 17.26
N ALA A 89 9.02 -31.45 18.23
CA ALA A 89 8.82 -31.17 19.63
C ALA A 89 9.50 -29.83 19.93
N VAL A 90 8.75 -28.95 20.59
CA VAL A 90 9.17 -27.70 21.21
C VAL A 90 10.64 -27.80 21.61
N ARG A 91 11.54 -27.23 20.79
CA ARG A 91 12.90 -27.00 21.25
C ARG A 91 12.76 -26.12 22.49
N PRO A 92 13.31 -26.50 23.65
CA PRO A 92 13.35 -25.60 24.79
C PRO A 92 14.02 -24.33 24.28
N GLN A 93 13.24 -23.24 24.32
CA GLN A 93 13.68 -21.93 23.89
C GLN A 93 14.86 -21.59 24.79
N SER A 94 16.07 -21.79 24.29
CA SER A 94 17.29 -21.40 24.99
C SER A 94 17.14 -19.93 25.31
N ALA A 95 17.27 -19.60 26.60
CA ALA A 95 17.07 -18.25 27.10
C ALA A 95 17.80 -17.23 26.21
N PRO A 96 17.14 -16.12 25.84
CA PRO A 96 17.71 -15.18 24.90
C PRO A 96 19.03 -14.63 25.45
N ILE A 97 20.13 -14.96 24.76
CA ILE A 97 21.43 -14.34 25.02
C ILE A 97 21.28 -12.87 24.65
N MET A 98 21.22 -12.02 25.66
CA MET A 98 21.03 -10.58 25.53
C MET A 98 22.29 -9.96 24.90
N HIS A 99 22.38 -10.01 23.58
CA HIS A 99 23.41 -9.27 22.86
C HIS A 99 23.09 -7.78 22.96
N LYS A 100 23.88 -7.05 23.76
CA LYS A 100 23.84 -5.60 23.87
C LYS A 100 24.23 -4.99 22.52
N ARG A 101 23.25 -4.85 21.64
CA ARG A 101 23.42 -4.32 20.29
C ARG A 101 23.73 -2.83 20.41
N ARG A 102 24.98 -2.46 20.17
CA ARG A 102 25.42 -1.06 20.10
C ARG A 102 24.70 -0.44 18.90
N SER A 103 23.61 0.26 19.15
CA SER A 103 22.82 0.95 18.12
C SER A 103 23.61 2.15 17.62
N PHE A 104 24.20 2.01 16.43
CA PHE A 104 24.58 3.19 15.65
C PHE A 104 23.30 3.97 15.30
N PRO A 105 23.29 5.31 15.45
CA PRO A 105 22.09 6.11 15.30
C PRO A 105 21.66 6.15 13.83
N ARG A 106 20.74 5.24 13.47
CA ARG A 106 20.03 5.18 12.17
C ARG A 106 19.31 6.47 11.80
N VAL A 107 19.12 7.37 12.76
CA VAL A 107 18.50 8.69 12.59
C VAL A 107 19.27 9.57 11.60
N VAL A 108 20.61 9.42 11.50
CA VAL A 108 21.42 10.21 10.56
C VAL A 108 21.25 9.73 9.11
N PHE A 109 20.96 8.45 8.88
CA PHE A 109 20.75 7.90 7.52
C PHE A 109 19.34 8.16 6.98
N VAL A 110 18.31 8.21 7.84
CA VAL A 110 16.92 8.47 7.41
C VAL A 110 16.70 9.94 7.05
N ALA A 111 17.38 10.87 7.74
CA ALA A 111 17.27 12.30 7.46
C ALA A 111 17.74 12.70 6.05
N TRP A 112 18.71 11.99 5.47
CA TRP A 112 19.20 12.28 4.12
C TRP A 112 18.28 11.78 3.00
N GLY A 113 17.54 10.68 3.23
CA GLY A 113 16.60 10.14 2.23
C GLY A 113 15.39 11.04 1.98
N ILE A 114 14.86 11.66 3.04
CA ILE A 114 13.66 12.51 2.96
C ILE A 114 13.94 13.81 2.18
N ALA A 115 15.13 14.40 2.35
CA ALA A 115 15.50 15.62 1.64
C ALA A 115 15.61 15.40 0.11
N ALA A 116 16.14 14.24 -0.32
CA ALA A 116 16.24 13.92 -1.74
C ALA A 116 14.87 13.68 -2.39
N ALA A 117 13.96 12.99 -1.70
CA ALA A 117 12.59 12.77 -2.20
C ALA A 117 11.82 14.08 -2.36
N LEU A 118 11.93 15.01 -1.40
CA LEU A 118 11.30 16.33 -1.50
C LEU A 118 11.83 17.16 -2.66
N LEU A 119 13.13 17.08 -2.97
CA LEU A 119 13.71 17.79 -4.13
C LEU A 119 13.20 17.22 -5.47
N ILE A 120 13.03 15.91 -5.58
CA ILE A 120 12.50 15.27 -6.79
C ILE A 120 11.03 15.67 -7.01
N VAL A 121 10.23 15.64 -5.94
CA VAL A 121 8.82 16.06 -5.99
C VAL A 121 8.71 17.55 -6.34
N MET A 122 9.52 18.42 -5.73
CA MET A 122 9.52 19.85 -6.05
C MET A 122 9.94 20.11 -7.51
N ALA A 123 11.00 19.45 -7.98
CA ALA A 123 11.47 19.60 -9.36
C ALA A 123 10.41 19.14 -10.36
N GLY A 124 9.77 17.98 -10.12
CA GLY A 124 8.67 17.49 -10.94
C GLY A 124 7.46 18.43 -10.93
N TRP A 125 7.14 19.01 -9.77
CA TRP A 125 6.03 19.96 -9.64
C TRP A 125 6.29 21.27 -10.39
N VAL A 126 7.51 21.81 -10.31
CA VAL A 126 7.93 23.00 -11.06
C VAL A 126 7.88 22.73 -12.57
N MET A 127 8.38 21.57 -13.02
CA MET A 127 8.37 21.17 -14.43
C MET A 127 6.94 21.02 -14.97
N ASN A 128 6.03 20.50 -14.15
CA ASN A 128 4.61 20.40 -14.50
C ASN A 128 3.94 21.78 -14.55
N GLN A 129 4.25 22.67 -13.59
CA GLN A 129 3.73 24.03 -13.54
C GLN A 129 4.14 24.86 -14.76
N THR A 130 5.37 24.71 -15.26
CA THR A 130 5.83 25.46 -16.44
C THR A 130 5.18 24.99 -17.74
N GLN A 131 4.82 23.70 -17.87
CA GLN A 131 4.03 23.22 -19.02
C GLN A 131 2.65 23.87 -19.08
N LEU A 132 1.92 23.92 -17.96
CA LEU A 132 0.60 24.56 -17.92
C LEU A 132 0.68 26.06 -18.26
N ARG A 133 1.75 26.75 -17.85
CA ARG A 133 1.92 28.18 -18.18
C ARG A 133 2.24 28.43 -19.65
N GLY A 134 2.86 27.48 -20.34
CA GLY A 134 3.16 27.60 -21.77
C GLY A 134 1.90 27.70 -22.63
N GLU A 135 0.86 26.93 -22.28
CA GLU A 135 -0.43 26.93 -22.98
C GLU A 135 -1.20 28.23 -22.74
N LEU A 136 -1.22 28.77 -21.53
CA LEU A 136 -1.88 30.04 -21.27
C LEU A 136 -1.14 31.24 -21.88
N ALA A 137 0.20 31.19 -21.96
CA ALA A 137 0.99 32.29 -22.51
C ALA A 137 0.77 32.48 -24.03
N SER A 138 0.54 31.40 -24.77
CA SER A 138 0.28 31.48 -26.22
C SER A 138 -1.09 32.07 -26.53
N GLU A 139 -2.10 31.79 -25.70
CA GLU A 139 -3.46 32.33 -25.87
C GLU A 139 -3.53 33.83 -25.51
N VAL A 140 -2.81 34.24 -24.46
CA VAL A 140 -2.68 35.67 -24.11
C VAL A 140 -1.91 36.45 -25.18
N ALA A 141 -0.88 35.86 -25.80
CA ALA A 141 -0.16 36.50 -26.90
C ALA A 141 -1.07 36.78 -28.11
N LEU A 142 -1.97 35.85 -28.43
CA LEU A 142 -2.95 36.01 -29.51
C LEU A 142 -3.97 37.11 -29.23
N GLN A 143 -4.45 37.25 -27.99
CA GLN A 143 -5.35 38.34 -27.61
C GLN A 143 -4.66 39.71 -27.64
N ASN A 144 -3.41 39.79 -27.18
CA ASN A 144 -2.68 41.06 -27.13
C ASN A 144 -2.41 41.64 -28.52
N ASP A 145 -2.19 40.78 -29.52
CA ASP A 145 -1.94 41.19 -30.91
C ASP A 145 -3.22 41.78 -31.54
N VAL A 146 -4.39 41.21 -31.25
CA VAL A 146 -5.69 41.75 -31.68
C VAL A 146 -5.98 43.10 -31.03
N ILE A 147 -5.67 43.26 -29.74
CA ILE A 147 -5.82 44.55 -29.02
C ILE A 147 -4.88 45.61 -29.62
N ALA A 148 -3.64 45.23 -29.95
CA ALA A 148 -2.69 46.14 -30.58
C ALA A 148 -3.18 46.63 -31.96
N LEU A 149 -3.71 45.74 -32.79
CA LEU A 149 -4.28 46.09 -34.10
C LEU A 149 -5.48 47.04 -33.99
N LEU A 150 -6.37 46.82 -33.03
CA LEU A 150 -7.53 47.69 -32.78
C LEU A 150 -7.16 49.06 -32.23
N SER A 151 -6.02 49.18 -31.55
CA SER A 151 -5.52 50.47 -31.01
C SER A 151 -4.73 51.32 -32.01
N SER A 152 -4.35 50.74 -33.16
CA SER A 152 -3.49 51.36 -34.18
C SER A 152 -4.22 51.95 -35.39
N GLY A 153 -5.55 51.89 -35.44
CA GLY A 153 -6.40 52.48 -36.48
C GLY A 153 -7.32 53.57 -35.92
#